data_AF-A0A5B1CLH6-F1
#
_entry.id   AF-A0A5B1CLH6-F1
#
_cell.length_a   1.000
_cell.length_b   1.000
_cell.length_c   1.000
_cell.angle_alpha   90.00
_cell.angle_beta   90.00
_cell.angle_gamma   90.00
#
_symmetry.space_group_name_H-M   'P 1'
#
loop_
_entity.id
_entity.type
_entity.pdbx_description
1 polymer ?
#
loop_
_entity_poly.entity_id
_entity_poly.type
_entity_poly.pdbx_seq_one_letter_code
_entity_poly.pdbx_strand_id
1 'polypeptide(L)'
;MAIAIGLLLGGKFRLVDGVVEIHGKRVAGVLQRLYVPAMAITIGHVVLGQTQAALDITRKHERVHVRQYERWGIAFVPAYLLASVYLYLRGRDGYRDNPFEVEAYSVDDPGRR
;
A
#
# COMPACT_ATOMS: atom_id res chain seq x y z
N MET A 1 3.85 -16.87 10.86
CA MET A 1 2.55 -17.45 10.43
C MET A 1 1.87 -16.62 9.32
N ALA A 2 2.58 -16.25 8.24
CA ALA A 2 2.04 -15.45 7.13
C ALA A 2 2.07 -16.16 5.76
N ILE A 3 2.73 -17.32 5.69
CA ILE A 3 3.01 -18.03 4.43
C ILE A 3 1.76 -18.77 3.90
N ALA A 4 0.79 -19.09 4.77
CA ALA A 4 -0.35 -19.94 4.42
C ALA A 4 -1.45 -19.23 3.60
N ILE A 5 -1.58 -17.90 3.68
CA ILE A 5 -2.66 -17.17 2.97
C ILE A 5 -2.28 -16.92 1.50
N GLY A 6 -0.99 -16.75 1.18
CA GLY A 6 -0.52 -16.51 -0.19
C GLY A 6 -0.71 -17.69 -1.14
N LEU A 7 -0.70 -18.92 -0.62
CA LEU A 7 -0.83 -20.15 -1.42
C LEU A 7 -2.27 -20.44 -1.90
N LEU A 8 -3.30 -19.90 -1.24
CA LEU A 8 -4.70 -20.26 -1.51
C LEU A 8 -5.35 -19.52 -2.70
N LEU A 9 -4.72 -18.47 -3.25
CA LEU A 9 -5.38 -17.58 -4.21
C LEU A 9 -4.98 -17.74 -5.69
N GLY A 10 -4.04 -18.64 -6.03
CA GLY A 10 -3.62 -18.86 -7.42
C GLY A 10 -2.98 -17.63 -8.09
N GLY A 11 -2.52 -16.67 -7.29
CA GLY A 11 -1.74 -15.52 -7.72
C GLY A 11 -0.25 -15.86 -7.77
N LYS A 12 0.51 -15.16 -8.62
CA LYS A 12 1.96 -15.23 -8.57
C LYS A 12 2.41 -14.40 -7.37
N PHE A 13 3.28 -14.98 -6.54
CA PHE A 13 3.87 -14.27 -5.41
C PHE A 13 5.38 -14.23 -5.54
N ARG A 14 5.99 -13.17 -5.00
CA ARG A 14 7.44 -12.98 -4.96
C ARG A 14 7.82 -12.41 -3.61
N LEU A 15 8.84 -12.98 -2.98
CA LEU A 15 9.46 -12.37 -1.80
C LEU A 15 10.57 -11.42 -2.28
N VAL A 16 10.44 -10.15 -1.96
CA VAL A 16 11.41 -9.10 -2.35
C VAL A 16 11.74 -8.31 -1.09
N ASP A 17 13.01 -8.30 -0.68
CA ASP A 17 13.50 -7.58 0.52
C ASP A 17 12.62 -7.81 1.77
N GLY A 18 12.26 -9.06 2.05
CA GLY A 18 11.45 -9.43 3.23
C GLY A 18 9.94 -9.15 3.11
N VAL A 19 9.46 -8.67 1.97
CA VAL A 19 8.03 -8.36 1.73
C VAL A 19 7.47 -9.26 0.65
N VAL A 20 6.26 -9.77 0.88
CA VAL A 20 5.55 -10.67 -0.02
C VAL A 20 4.74 -9.85 -1.01
N GLU A 21 5.18 -9.78 -2.26
CA GLU A 21 4.45 -9.15 -3.35
C GLU A 21 3.54 -10.21 -4.01
N ILE A 22 2.25 -9.93 -4.18
CA ILE A 22 1.27 -10.84 -4.77
C ILE A 22 0.51 -10.12 -5.88
N HIS A 23 0.38 -10.75 -7.05
CA HIS A 23 -0.43 -10.22 -8.14
C HIS A 23 -1.22 -11.32 -8.87
N GLY A 24 -2.30 -10.91 -9.55
CA GLY A 24 -3.13 -11.82 -10.34
C GLY A 24 -4.51 -11.24 -10.67
N LYS A 25 -5.26 -11.91 -11.55
CA LYS A 25 -6.59 -11.44 -12.01
C LYS A 25 -7.58 -11.19 -10.86
N ARG A 26 -7.56 -12.05 -9.83
CA ARG A 26 -8.40 -11.89 -8.63
C ARG A 26 -7.98 -10.67 -7.81
N VAL A 27 -6.68 -10.48 -7.61
CA VAL A 27 -6.13 -9.30 -6.90
C VAL A 27 -6.48 -8.02 -7.64
N ALA A 28 -6.28 -7.99 -8.96
CA ALA A 28 -6.65 -6.86 -9.79
C ALA A 28 -8.15 -6.53 -9.68
N GLY A 29 -9.02 -7.55 -9.74
CA GLY A 29 -10.47 -7.36 -9.59
C GLY A 29 -10.89 -6.84 -8.22
N VAL A 30 -10.17 -7.18 -7.14
CA VAL A 30 -10.42 -6.62 -5.80
C VAL A 30 -9.95 -5.17 -5.74
N LEU A 31 -8.74 -4.87 -6.21
CA LEU A 31 -8.18 -3.51 -6.21
C LEU A 31 -8.99 -2.52 -7.05
N GLN A 32 -9.56 -2.97 -8.17
CA GLN A 32 -10.43 -2.16 -9.02
C GLN A 32 -11.80 -1.87 -8.40
N ARG A 33 -12.22 -2.64 -7.39
CA ARG A 33 -13.48 -2.43 -6.66
C ARG A 33 -13.32 -1.57 -5.41
N LEU A 34 -12.09 -1.17 -5.06
CA LEU A 34 -11.85 -0.24 -3.98
C LEU A 34 -12.41 1.14 -4.35
N TYR A 35 -12.86 1.87 -3.33
CA TYR A 35 -13.42 3.22 -3.49
C TYR A 35 -12.45 4.18 -4.18
N VAL A 36 -11.15 3.96 -3.97
CA VAL A 36 -10.05 4.59 -4.70
C VAL A 36 -9.32 3.49 -5.50
N PRO A 37 -9.31 3.55 -6.83
CA PRO A 37 -8.62 2.54 -7.64
C PRO A 37 -7.12 2.60 -7.37
N ALA A 38 -6.58 1.56 -6.73
CA ALA A 38 -5.18 1.48 -6.35
C ALA A 38 -4.41 0.52 -7.28
N MET A 39 -3.22 0.92 -7.73
CA MET A 39 -2.34 0.04 -8.53
C MET A 39 -1.74 -1.09 -7.67
N ALA A 40 -1.44 -0.78 -6.42
CA ALA A 40 -1.03 -1.70 -5.39
C ALA A 40 -1.56 -1.23 -4.02
N ILE A 41 -1.52 -2.11 -3.03
CA ILE A 41 -1.83 -1.81 -1.63
C ILE A 41 -0.94 -2.64 -0.70
N THR A 42 -0.43 -1.99 0.33
CA THR A 42 0.36 -2.63 1.40
C THR A 42 -0.51 -2.97 2.60
N ILE A 43 -0.35 -4.19 3.10
CA ILE A 43 -0.92 -4.69 4.35
C ILE A 43 0.19 -5.36 5.14
N GLY A 44 0.80 -4.61 6.06
CA GLY A 44 1.97 -5.09 6.81
C GLY A 44 3.13 -5.40 5.87
N HIS A 45 3.54 -6.67 5.80
CA HIS A 45 4.61 -7.17 4.93
C HIS A 45 4.08 -7.81 3.64
N VAL A 46 2.82 -7.59 3.28
CA VAL A 46 2.21 -8.12 2.05
C VAL A 46 1.81 -6.94 1.17
N VAL A 47 2.26 -6.95 -0.08
CA VAL A 47 1.89 -5.95 -1.10
C VAL A 47 1.07 -6.65 -2.17
N LEU A 48 -0.16 -6.21 -2.38
CA LEU A 48 -1.04 -6.73 -3.41
C LEU A 48 -1.04 -5.76 -4.59
N GLY A 49 -0.71 -6.22 -5.79
CA GLY A 49 -0.71 -5.40 -7.00
C GLY A 49 -1.61 -5.93 -8.10
N GLN A 50 -2.12 -5.04 -8.95
CA GLN A 50 -2.95 -5.45 -10.10
C GLN A 50 -2.14 -6.31 -11.10
N THR A 51 -0.87 -5.94 -11.32
CA THR A 51 0.06 -6.62 -12.22
C THR A 51 1.48 -6.59 -11.66
N GLN A 52 2.40 -7.39 -12.23
CA GLN A 52 3.82 -7.31 -11.88
C GLN A 52 4.40 -5.91 -12.18
N ALA A 53 4.02 -5.30 -13.31
CA ALA A 53 4.46 -3.95 -13.65
C ALA A 53 3.95 -2.91 -12.64
N ALA A 54 2.71 -3.05 -12.16
CA ALA A 54 2.18 -2.18 -11.11
C ALA A 54 2.99 -2.29 -9.81
N LEU A 55 3.35 -3.52 -9.40
CA LEU A 55 4.24 -3.75 -8.26
C LEU A 55 5.62 -3.14 -8.46
N ASP A 56 6.21 -3.27 -9.65
CA ASP A 56 7.53 -2.73 -9.95
C ASP A 56 7.53 -1.18 -9.92
N ILE A 57 6.49 -0.54 -10.46
CA ILE A 57 6.32 0.92 -10.49
C ILE A 57 6.11 1.46 -9.08
N THR A 58 5.21 0.85 -8.31
CA THR A 58 4.83 1.32 -6.97
C THR A 58 5.76 0.83 -5.86
N ARG A 59 6.79 0.03 -6.17
CA ARG A 59 7.60 -0.65 -5.15
C ARG A 59 8.14 0.31 -4.09
N LYS A 60 8.68 1.46 -4.49
CA LYS A 60 9.27 2.43 -3.55
C LYS A 60 8.21 3.00 -2.60
N HIS A 61 7.08 3.44 -3.15
CA HIS A 61 5.90 3.89 -2.41
C HIS A 61 5.40 2.84 -1.41
N GLU A 62 5.15 1.61 -1.87
CA GLU A 62 4.66 0.52 -1.02
C GLU A 62 5.66 0.18 0.10
N ARG A 63 6.97 0.31 -0.13
CA ARG A 63 7.98 0.11 0.95
C ARG A 63 7.93 1.18 2.03
N VAL A 64 7.46 2.39 1.73
CA VAL A 64 7.21 3.39 2.78
C VAL A 64 6.09 2.88 3.69
N HIS A 65 5.00 2.38 3.13
CA HIS A 65 3.91 1.80 3.93
C HIS A 65 4.34 0.57 4.73
N VAL A 66 5.19 -0.30 4.17
CA VAL A 66 5.77 -1.42 4.94
C VAL A 66 6.53 -0.90 6.16
N ARG A 67 7.40 0.12 5.98
CA ARG A 67 8.15 0.72 7.10
C ARG A 67 7.24 1.43 8.11
N GLN A 68 6.16 2.06 7.65
CA GLN A 68 5.16 2.65 8.53
C GLN A 68 4.47 1.55 9.36
N TYR A 69 4.09 0.42 8.74
CA TYR A 69 3.59 -0.75 9.44
C TYR A 69 4.63 -1.36 10.40
N GLU A 70 5.91 -1.38 10.08
CA GLU A 70 6.95 -1.85 10.99
C GLU A 70 7.12 -0.95 12.22
N ARG A 71 7.00 0.38 12.02
CA ARG A 71 7.12 1.37 13.11
C ARG A 71 5.89 1.42 14.00
N TRP A 72 4.70 1.34 13.41
CA TRP A 72 3.42 1.56 14.11
C TRP A 72 2.64 0.27 14.37
N GLY A 73 3.00 -0.84 13.73
CA GLY A 73 2.25 -2.09 13.79
C GLY A 73 0.80 -1.89 13.36
N ILE A 74 -0.11 -2.52 14.10
CA ILE A 74 -1.56 -2.39 13.88
C ILE A 74 -2.09 -0.97 14.13
N ALA A 75 -1.35 -0.13 14.88
CA ALA A 75 -1.74 1.25 15.15
C ALA A 75 -1.59 2.17 13.93
N PHE A 76 -0.94 1.71 12.86
CA PHE A 76 -0.86 2.46 11.59
C PHE A 76 -2.24 2.75 11.01
N VAL A 77 -3.13 1.75 10.97
CA VAL A 77 -4.47 1.89 10.38
C VAL A 77 -5.31 2.95 11.10
N PRO A 78 -5.48 2.92 12.44
CA PRO A 78 -6.20 3.98 13.13
C PRO A 78 -5.50 5.34 13.01
N ALA A 79 -4.16 5.40 13.04
CA ALA A 79 -3.44 6.67 12.85
C ALA A 79 -3.70 7.28 11.46
N TYR A 80 -3.68 6.45 10.41
CA TYR A 80 -4.00 6.86 9.04
C TYR A 80 -5.42 7.40 8.95
N LEU A 81 -6.40 6.66 9.48
CA LEU A 81 -7.81 7.07 9.44
C LEU A 81 -8.05 8.35 10.24
N LEU A 82 -7.44 8.50 11.42
CA LEU A 82 -7.55 9.72 12.22
C LEU A 82 -6.98 10.93 11.48
N ALA A 83 -5.84 10.79 10.80
CA ALA A 83 -5.27 11.84 9.97
C ALA A 83 -6.20 12.20 8.80
N SER A 84 -6.74 11.21 8.09
CA SER A 84 -7.70 11.41 7.00
C SER A 84 -8.98 12.11 7.47
N VAL A 85 -9.55 11.70 8.60
CA VAL A 85 -10.75 12.32 9.20
C VAL A 85 -10.45 13.75 9.62
N TYR A 86 -9.32 14.00 10.28
CA TYR A 86 -8.91 15.34 10.68
C TYR A 86 -8.79 16.30 9.49
N LEU A 87 -8.15 15.84 8.40
CA LEU A 87 -8.02 16.62 7.16
C LEU A 87 -9.38 16.85 6.49
N TYR A 88 -10.22 15.82 6.43
CA TYR A 88 -11.57 15.92 5.88
C TYR A 88 -12.42 16.95 6.64
N LEU A 89 -12.39 16.93 7.98
CA LEU A 89 -13.07 17.91 8.84
C LEU A 89 -12.56 19.34 8.63
N ARG A 90 -11.35 19.50 8.09
CA ARG A 90 -10.75 20.80 7.74
C ARG A 90 -11.00 21.20 6.28
N GLY A 91 -11.84 20.45 5.55
CA GLY A 91 -12.14 20.69 4.14
C GLY A 91 -11.00 20.35 3.19
N ARG A 92 -10.04 19.52 3.63
CA ARG A 92 -8.89 19.07 2.84
C ARG A 92 -9.11 17.67 2.28
N ASP A 93 -8.27 17.26 1.33
CA ASP A 93 -8.32 15.92 0.77
C ASP A 93 -7.71 14.92 1.75
N GLY A 94 -8.56 14.18 2.47
CA GLY A 94 -8.14 13.23 3.51
C GLY A 94 -7.24 12.09 3.01
N TYR A 95 -7.13 11.87 1.69
CA TYR A 95 -6.20 10.93 1.10
C TYR A 95 -4.92 11.65 0.65
N ARG A 96 -5.03 12.62 -0.27
CA ARG A 96 -3.84 13.26 -0.87
C ARG A 96 -3.01 14.09 0.11
N ASP A 97 -3.66 14.71 1.09
CA ASP A 97 -2.98 15.52 2.10
C ASP A 97 -2.53 14.68 3.32
N ASN A 98 -2.83 13.38 3.35
CA ASN A 98 -2.48 12.52 4.47
C ASN A 98 -0.94 12.46 4.60
N PRO A 99 -0.35 12.79 5.77
CA PRO A 99 1.10 12.74 5.96
C PRO A 99 1.73 11.40 5.58
N PHE A 100 1.01 10.29 5.78
CA PHE A 100 1.49 8.95 5.43
C PHE A 100 1.58 8.75 3.91
N GLU A 101 0.61 9.26 3.16
CA GLU A 101 0.60 9.25 1.69
C GLU A 101 1.64 10.21 1.13
N VAL A 102 1.76 11.41 1.71
CA VAL A 102 2.76 12.42 1.32
C VAL A 102 4.18 11.86 1.47
N GLU A 103 4.47 11.16 2.58
CA GLU A 103 5.73 10.47 2.78
C GLU A 103 5.95 9.39 1.70
N ALA A 104 4.92 8.62 1.37
CA ALA A 104 4.99 7.56 0.36
C ALA A 104 5.17 8.10 -1.07
N TYR A 105 4.55 9.23 -1.42
CA TYR A 105 4.74 9.88 -2.72
C TYR A 105 6.10 10.60 -2.84
N SER A 106 6.68 11.04 -1.73
CA SER A 106 7.98 11.73 -1.75
C SER A 106 9.14 10.87 -2.28
N VAL A 107 9.01 9.55 -2.25
CA VAL A 107 10.04 8.63 -2.76
C VAL A 107 9.85 8.24 -4.24
N ASP A 108 8.68 8.50 -4.80
CA ASP A 108 8.36 8.26 -6.21
C ASP A 108 8.72 9.46 -7.09
N ASP A 109 8.78 10.67 -6.53
CA ASP A 109 9.23 11.89 -7.21
C ASP A 109 10.67 12.27 -6.79
N PRO A 110 11.71 11.75 -7.46
CA PRO A 110 13.09 12.15 -7.21
C PRO A 110 13.41 13.58 -7.69
N GLY A 111 12.45 14.31 -8.27
CA GLY A 111 12.63 15.64 -8.88
C GLY A 111 12.63 16.81 -7.91
N ARG A 112 12.37 16.60 -6.61
CA ARG A 112 12.45 17.63 -5.57
C ARG A 112 13.76 17.50 -4.78
N ARG A 113 14.87 17.87 -5.41
CA ARG A 113 16.13 18.24 -4.74
C ARG A 113 16.58 19.61 -5.22
#